data_AF-A0A0G1R7C5-F1
#
_entry.id   AF-A0A0G1R7C5-F1
#
_cell.length_a   1.000
_cell.length_b   1.000
_cell.length_c   1.000
_cell.angle_alpha   90.00
_cell.angle_beta   90.00
_cell.angle_gamma   90.00
#
_symmetry.space_group_name_H-M   'P 1'
#
loop_
_entity.id
_entity.type
_entity.pdbx_description
1 polymer ?
#
loop_
_entity_poly.entity_id
_entity_poly.type
_entity_poly.pdbx_seq_one_letter_code
_entity_poly.pdbx_strand_id
1 'polypeptide(L)'
;MNKVQVIIIAFSIIIVIAAIIIFSLMSSGEPPRIGDGTSQLVVWGVDRKEIFQSLFETYEREFKVKIEYEVKNPRTFRQDIIEALASEKNPDLVIASADWIVANRERLAPLPSSTATPEDIENIFARIVADTFIETVTAQQKPQRVVWALPLWIDPLVLYWNKDIFAEVRRAVPPPDWTEFTFFCSKRTPTLRHLYRKRRTNRKWNR
;
A
#
# COMPACT_ATOMS: atom_id res chain seq x y z
N MET A 1 -56.33 44.84 -10.85
CA MET A 1 -55.75 43.91 -9.85
C MET A 1 -56.52 44.07 -8.56
N ASN A 2 -57.11 42.99 -8.04
CA ASN A 2 -57.91 43.07 -6.82
C ASN A 2 -56.98 43.25 -5.61
N LYS A 3 -57.41 44.00 -4.59
CA LYS A 3 -56.64 44.22 -3.34
C LYS A 3 -56.14 42.90 -2.73
N VAL A 4 -56.95 41.84 -2.83
CA VAL A 4 -56.62 40.48 -2.38
C VAL A 4 -55.48 39.84 -3.18
N GLN A 5 -55.43 40.03 -4.50
CA GLN A 5 -54.35 39.51 -5.35
C GLN A 5 -53.01 40.20 -5.05
N VAL A 6 -53.04 41.51 -4.77
CA VAL A 6 -51.83 42.26 -4.39
C VAL A 6 -51.26 41.74 -3.06
N ILE A 7 -52.13 41.43 -2.09
CA ILE A 7 -51.72 40.89 -0.78
C ILE A 7 -51.12 39.49 -0.92
N ILE A 8 -51.72 38.62 -1.75
CA ILE A 8 -51.22 37.25 -1.97
C ILE A 8 -49.85 37.27 -2.65
N ILE A 9 -49.65 38.14 -3.64
CA ILE A 9 -48.37 38.27 -4.35
C ILE A 9 -47.28 38.84 -3.42
N ALA A 10 -47.61 39.84 -2.59
CA ALA A 10 -46.66 40.37 -1.62
C ALA A 10 -46.23 39.31 -0.59
N PHE A 11 -47.17 38.48 -0.12
CA PHE A 11 -46.90 37.44 0.86
C PHE A 11 -46.06 36.28 0.27
N SER A 12 -46.31 35.88 -0.98
CA SER A 12 -45.51 34.83 -1.64
C SER A 12 -44.06 35.25 -1.87
N ILE A 13 -43.83 36.52 -2.23
CA ILE A 13 -42.48 37.08 -2.37
C ILE A 13 -41.72 37.04 -1.04
N ILE A 14 -42.37 37.38 0.07
CA ILE A 14 -41.76 37.34 1.41
C ILE A 14 -41.37 35.90 1.79
N ILE A 15 -42.23 34.92 1.50
CA ILE A 15 -41.93 33.50 1.77
C ILE A 15 -40.74 33.02 0.94
N VAL A 16 -40.67 33.38 -0.34
CA VAL A 16 -39.54 33.00 -1.21
C VAL A 16 -38.24 33.63 -0.71
N ILE A 17 -38.25 34.90 -0.30
CA ILE A 17 -37.07 35.57 0.27
C ILE A 17 -36.66 34.90 1.58
N ALA A 18 -37.60 34.57 2.46
CA ALA A 18 -37.33 33.86 3.71
C ALA A 18 -36.74 32.46 3.46
N ALA A 19 -37.25 31.73 2.46
CA ALA A 19 -36.71 30.42 2.07
C ALA A 19 -35.28 30.52 1.53
N ILE A 20 -34.96 31.54 0.74
CA ILE A 20 -33.60 31.79 0.22
C ILE A 20 -32.65 32.14 1.38
N ILE A 21 -33.09 32.97 2.34
CA ILE A 21 -32.27 33.33 3.50
C ILE A 21 -32.02 32.12 4.39
N ILE A 22 -33.05 31.31 4.68
CA ILE A 22 -32.92 30.08 5.49
C ILE A 22 -32.04 29.05 4.77
N PHE A 23 -32.20 28.87 3.46
CA PHE A 23 -31.35 27.96 2.67
C PHE A 23 -29.90 28.46 2.62
N SER A 24 -29.67 29.76 2.50
CA SER A 24 -28.33 30.36 2.55
C SER A 24 -27.68 30.25 3.93
N LEU A 25 -28.45 30.31 5.02
CA LEU A 25 -27.96 30.12 6.38
C LEU A 25 -27.73 28.65 6.73
N MET A 26 -28.48 27.73 6.11
CA MET A 26 -28.32 26.29 6.32
C MET A 26 -27.25 25.69 5.39
N SER A 27 -26.97 26.31 4.24
CA SER A 27 -25.86 25.94 3.36
C SER A 27 -24.53 26.56 3.76
N SER A 28 -24.42 27.18 4.94
CA SER A 28 -23.12 27.44 5.57
C SER A 28 -22.55 26.14 6.15
N GLY A 29 -22.42 25.12 5.31
CA GLY A 29 -21.28 24.23 5.43
C GLY A 29 -20.06 25.12 5.21
N GLU A 30 -19.13 25.14 6.16
CA GLU A 30 -17.91 25.91 6.05
C GLU A 30 -17.32 25.67 4.64
N PRO A 31 -17.07 26.71 3.82
CA PRO A 31 -16.26 26.52 2.64
C PRO A 31 -14.94 25.90 3.13
N PRO A 32 -14.38 24.90 2.42
CA PRO A 32 -13.12 24.30 2.84
C PRO A 32 -12.14 25.45 3.04
N ARG A 33 -11.74 25.64 4.30
CA ARG A 33 -10.75 26.62 4.66
C ARG A 33 -9.52 26.29 3.83
N ILE A 34 -9.21 27.12 2.83
CA ILE A 34 -7.84 27.28 2.38
C ILE A 34 -7.15 28.01 3.54
N GLY A 35 -6.86 27.26 4.58
CA GLY A 35 -6.14 27.73 5.74
C GLY A 35 -4.66 27.54 5.51
N ASP A 36 -3.87 28.45 6.05
CA ASP A 36 -2.45 28.28 6.36
C ASP A 36 -2.20 27.14 7.40
N GLY A 37 -2.98 26.06 7.33
CA GLY A 37 -3.04 24.96 8.28
C GLY A 37 -2.26 23.78 7.76
N THR A 38 -1.40 23.20 8.60
CA THR A 38 -0.73 21.91 8.37
C THR A 38 -1.72 20.90 7.77
N SER A 39 -1.54 20.53 6.50
CA SER A 39 -2.38 19.51 5.84
C SER A 39 -2.32 18.22 6.66
N GLN A 40 -3.47 17.68 7.03
CA GLN A 40 -3.58 16.41 7.73
C GLN A 40 -3.71 15.28 6.72
N LEU A 41 -2.86 14.27 6.84
CA LEU A 41 -2.87 13.04 6.04
C LEU A 41 -3.30 11.87 6.91
N VAL A 42 -4.35 11.16 6.50
CA VAL A 42 -4.83 9.95 7.16
C VAL A 42 -4.21 8.74 6.48
N VAL A 43 -3.50 7.93 7.25
CA VAL A 43 -2.79 6.74 6.77
C VAL A 43 -3.31 5.52 7.50
N TRP A 44 -3.75 4.51 6.75
CA TRP A 44 -4.17 3.24 7.32
C TRP A 44 -3.12 2.17 7.10
N GLY A 45 -2.91 1.31 8.08
CA GLY A 45 -2.08 0.12 7.89
C GLY A 45 -2.35 -0.94 8.96
N VAL A 46 -1.79 -2.13 8.75
CA VAL A 46 -1.98 -3.28 9.65
C VAL A 46 -0.85 -3.46 10.66
N ASP A 47 0.28 -2.83 10.38
CA ASP A 47 1.49 -2.90 11.19
C ASP A 47 1.42 -1.91 12.35
N ARG A 48 2.25 -2.15 13.37
CA ARG A 48 2.23 -1.28 14.56
C ARG A 48 2.82 0.09 14.24
N LYS A 49 2.24 1.13 14.83
CA LYS A 49 2.62 2.54 14.60
C LYS A 49 4.10 2.81 14.89
N GLU A 50 4.70 2.11 15.85
CA GLU A 50 6.10 2.33 16.25
C GLU A 50 7.09 2.05 15.10
N ILE A 51 6.72 1.20 14.13
CA ILE A 51 7.55 0.89 12.96
C ILE A 51 7.73 2.13 12.08
N PHE A 52 6.69 2.97 11.96
CA PHE A 52 6.68 4.14 11.09
C PHE A 52 6.88 5.45 11.82
N GLN A 53 6.87 5.44 13.16
CA GLN A 53 6.87 6.67 13.97
C GLN A 53 8.02 7.61 13.59
N SER A 54 9.25 7.11 13.51
CA SER A 54 10.41 7.94 13.14
C SER A 54 10.30 8.50 11.73
N LEU A 55 9.71 7.75 10.79
CA LEU A 55 9.51 8.18 9.40
C LEU A 55 8.48 9.31 9.34
N PHE A 56 7.33 9.11 10.01
CA PHE A 56 6.26 10.10 10.05
C PHE A 56 6.71 11.38 10.73
N GLU A 57 7.36 11.32 11.89
CA GLU A 57 7.86 12.51 12.60
C GLU A 57 8.86 13.32 11.76
N THR A 58 9.69 12.63 10.97
CA THR A 58 10.65 13.29 10.06
C THR A 58 9.90 14.00 8.93
N TYR A 59 8.94 13.31 8.30
CA TYR A 59 8.15 13.85 7.21
C TYR A 59 7.26 15.03 7.64
N GLU A 60 6.58 14.90 8.79
CA GLU A 60 5.77 15.95 9.39
C GLU A 60 6.58 17.23 9.63
N ARG A 61 7.83 17.09 10.10
CA ARG A 61 8.74 18.23 10.35
C ARG A 61 9.20 18.89 9.06
N GLU A 62 9.56 18.10 8.06
CA GLU A 62 10.10 18.59 6.79
C GLU A 62 9.04 19.29 5.96
N PHE A 63 7.87 18.67 5.83
CA PHE A 63 6.79 19.13 4.96
C PHE A 63 5.70 19.92 5.69
N LYS A 64 5.82 20.09 7.01
CA LYS A 64 4.83 20.79 7.86
C LYS A 64 3.41 20.22 7.67
N VAL A 65 3.31 18.90 7.63
CA VAL A 65 2.06 18.16 7.57
C VAL A 65 1.84 17.41 8.87
N LYS A 66 0.61 16.95 9.13
CA LYS A 66 0.29 16.07 10.26
C LYS A 66 -0.15 14.71 9.73
N ILE A 67 0.44 13.63 10.20
CA ILE A 67 0.13 12.27 9.79
C ILE A 67 -0.66 11.57 10.92
N GLU A 68 -1.91 11.24 10.61
CA GLU A 68 -2.73 10.39 11.45
C GLU A 68 -2.65 8.94 10.97
N TYR A 69 -1.84 8.13 11.66
CA TYR A 69 -1.74 6.70 11.39
C TYR A 69 -2.73 5.89 12.22
N GLU A 70 -3.62 5.17 11.55
CA GLU A 70 -4.59 4.26 12.15
C GLU A 70 -4.20 2.80 11.89
N VAL A 71 -3.98 2.06 12.99
CA VAL A 71 -3.71 0.62 12.93
C VAL A 71 -5.04 -0.13 12.79
N LYS A 72 -5.23 -0.78 11.64
CA LYS A 72 -6.40 -1.59 11.34
C LYS A 72 -6.14 -3.07 11.62
N ASN A 73 -7.22 -3.82 11.82
CA ASN A 73 -7.12 -5.27 12.01
C ASN A 73 -6.91 -5.95 10.65
N PRO A 74 -5.84 -6.75 10.46
CA PRO A 74 -5.55 -7.39 9.18
C PRO A 74 -6.67 -8.31 8.68
N ARG A 75 -7.50 -8.86 9.58
CA ARG A 75 -8.63 -9.73 9.21
C ARG A 75 -9.81 -8.94 8.64
N THR A 76 -10.03 -7.71 9.10
CA THR A 76 -11.15 -6.85 8.67
C THR A 76 -10.72 -5.77 7.69
N PHE A 77 -9.42 -5.55 7.49
CA PHE A 77 -8.88 -4.44 6.71
C PHE A 77 -9.53 -4.25 5.33
N ARG A 78 -9.77 -5.36 4.61
CA ARG A 78 -10.47 -5.31 3.32
C ARG A 78 -11.90 -4.77 3.45
N GLN A 79 -12.63 -5.20 4.48
CA GLN A 79 -13.98 -4.74 4.75
C GLN A 79 -13.97 -3.27 5.19
N ASP A 80 -13.03 -2.89 6.05
CA ASP A 80 -12.87 -1.51 6.53
C ASP A 80 -12.68 -0.53 5.35
N ILE A 81 -11.89 -0.90 4.34
CA ILE A 81 -11.71 -0.09 3.11
C ILE A 81 -12.98 -0.04 2.26
N ILE A 82 -13.73 -1.15 2.13
CA ILE A 82 -14.99 -1.16 1.37
C ILE A 82 -16.02 -0.23 2.02
N GLU A 83 -16.11 -0.26 3.35
CA GLU A 83 -17.00 0.61 4.11
C GLU A 83 -16.55 2.08 4.04
N ALA A 84 -15.25 2.34 4.07
CA ALA A 84 -14.69 3.68 3.88
C ALA A 84 -15.10 4.29 2.52
N LEU A 85 -15.00 3.49 1.45
CA LEU A 85 -15.36 3.89 0.09
C LEU A 85 -16.83 4.25 -0.04
N ALA A 86 -17.70 3.55 0.72
CA ALA A 86 -19.14 3.81 0.74
C ALA A 86 -19.53 4.98 1.66
N SER A 87 -18.72 5.29 2.67
CA SER A 87 -19.06 6.27 3.73
C SER A 87 -18.34 7.61 3.60
N GLU A 88 -17.64 7.85 2.49
CA GLU A 88 -16.81 9.05 2.22
C GLU A 88 -15.71 9.29 3.27
N LYS A 89 -15.37 8.29 4.08
CA LYS A 89 -14.31 8.34 5.10
C LYS A 89 -13.07 7.58 4.65
N ASN A 90 -12.60 7.90 3.45
CA ASN A 90 -11.45 7.23 2.85
C ASN A 90 -10.14 7.72 3.47
N PRO A 91 -9.17 6.82 3.72
CA PRO A 91 -7.81 7.25 4.03
C PRO A 91 -7.14 7.88 2.80
N ASP A 92 -6.16 8.74 3.03
CA ASP A 92 -5.32 9.31 1.95
C ASP A 92 -4.29 8.28 1.46
N LEU A 93 -3.76 7.46 2.38
CA LEU A 93 -2.76 6.45 2.09
C LEU A 93 -3.09 5.12 2.79
N VAL A 94 -2.75 4.04 2.11
CA VAL A 94 -2.95 2.67 2.60
C VAL A 94 -1.64 1.92 2.54
N ILE A 95 -1.18 1.40 3.68
CA ILE A 95 -0.05 0.50 3.79
C ILE A 95 -0.59 -0.93 3.91
N ALA A 96 -0.35 -1.74 2.88
CA ALA A 96 -0.88 -3.10 2.77
C ALA A 96 0.12 -4.04 2.11
N SER A 97 -0.15 -5.35 2.20
CA SER A 97 0.62 -6.34 1.46
C SER A 97 0.44 -6.19 -0.04
N ALA A 98 1.45 -6.60 -0.82
CA ALA A 98 1.41 -6.58 -2.27
C ALA A 98 0.18 -7.31 -2.83
N ASP A 99 -0.14 -8.50 -2.29
CA ASP A 99 -1.33 -9.28 -2.68
C ASP A 99 -2.63 -8.50 -2.50
N TRP A 100 -2.74 -7.74 -1.39
CA TRP A 100 -3.93 -6.94 -1.13
C TRP A 100 -4.03 -5.78 -2.13
N ILE A 101 -2.93 -5.08 -2.42
CA ILE A 101 -2.90 -3.99 -3.39
C ILE A 101 -3.32 -4.50 -4.77
N VAL A 102 -2.71 -5.59 -5.24
CA VAL A 102 -3.02 -6.20 -6.54
C VAL A 102 -4.50 -6.60 -6.62
N ALA A 103 -5.04 -7.21 -5.56
CA ALA A 103 -6.43 -7.64 -5.50
C ALA A 103 -7.45 -6.49 -5.37
N ASN A 104 -7.01 -5.24 -5.19
CA ASN A 104 -7.87 -4.08 -4.99
C ASN A 104 -7.49 -2.87 -5.86
N ARG A 105 -6.71 -3.04 -6.94
CA ARG A 105 -6.30 -1.93 -7.83
C ARG A 105 -7.46 -1.05 -8.31
N GLU A 106 -8.60 -1.66 -8.63
CA GLU A 106 -9.82 -0.94 -9.05
C GLU A 106 -10.39 0.03 -8.01
N ARG A 107 -9.96 -0.10 -6.76
CA ARG A 107 -10.40 0.71 -5.61
C ARG A 107 -9.34 1.70 -5.14
N LEU A 108 -8.19 1.72 -5.82
CA LEU A 108 -7.07 2.59 -5.53
C LEU A 108 -6.90 3.58 -6.69
N ALA A 109 -6.37 4.76 -6.38
CA ALA A 109 -5.86 5.63 -7.42
C ALA A 109 -4.47 5.14 -7.84
N PRO A 110 -4.15 5.10 -9.16
CA PRO A 110 -2.78 4.89 -9.59
C PRO A 110 -1.89 6.03 -9.07
N LEU A 111 -0.64 5.71 -8.79
CA LEU A 111 0.34 6.67 -8.32
C LEU A 111 0.53 7.78 -9.37
N PRO A 112 0.50 9.05 -8.97
CA PRO A 112 0.80 10.15 -9.87
C PRO A 112 2.20 10.01 -10.47
N SER A 113 2.34 10.25 -11.77
CA SER A 113 3.65 10.23 -12.44
C SER A 113 4.61 11.30 -11.92
N SER A 114 4.12 12.31 -11.19
CA SER A 114 4.94 13.29 -10.48
C SER A 114 5.64 12.71 -9.25
N THR A 115 5.18 11.57 -8.74
CA THR A 115 5.77 10.88 -7.58
C THR A 115 6.76 9.81 -8.03
N ALA A 116 6.35 8.92 -8.94
CA ALA A 116 7.25 7.96 -9.57
C ALA A 116 6.70 7.50 -10.92
N THR A 117 7.62 7.26 -11.85
CA THR A 117 7.34 6.69 -13.17
C THR A 117 7.55 5.17 -13.17
N PRO A 118 6.97 4.43 -14.14
CA PRO A 118 7.29 3.02 -14.33
C PRO A 118 8.80 2.76 -14.46
N GLU A 119 9.52 3.65 -15.15
CA GLU A 119 10.98 3.57 -15.29
C GLU A 119 11.69 3.71 -13.93
N ASP A 120 11.22 4.60 -13.05
CA ASP A 120 11.78 4.73 -11.69
C ASP A 120 11.64 3.43 -10.91
N ILE A 121 10.49 2.77 -11.01
CA ILE A 121 10.25 1.50 -10.33
C ILE A 121 11.16 0.39 -10.87
N GLU A 122 11.32 0.31 -12.19
CA GLU A 122 12.19 -0.68 -12.84
C GLU A 122 13.67 -0.49 -12.50
N ASN A 123 14.11 0.76 -12.30
CA ASN A 123 15.50 1.09 -11.99
C ASN A 123 15.83 0.93 -10.50
N ILE A 124 14.88 1.24 -9.61
CA ILE A 124 15.11 1.24 -8.15
C ILE A 124 14.87 -0.14 -7.55
N PHE A 125 13.88 -0.89 -8.04
CA PHE A 125 13.43 -2.14 -7.42
C PHE A 125 13.78 -3.38 -8.23
N ALA A 126 13.78 -4.53 -7.56
CA ALA A 126 13.93 -5.82 -8.22
C ALA A 126 12.80 -6.06 -9.24
N ARG A 127 13.10 -6.77 -10.33
CA ARG A 127 12.15 -7.01 -11.42
C ARG A 127 10.78 -7.56 -10.96
N ILE A 128 10.77 -8.47 -9.97
CA ILE A 128 9.52 -9.02 -9.43
C ILE A 128 8.58 -7.95 -8.87
N VAL A 129 9.13 -6.86 -8.35
CA VAL A 129 8.38 -5.73 -7.81
C VAL A 129 7.78 -4.91 -8.94
N ALA A 130 8.58 -4.59 -9.96
CA ALA A 130 8.12 -3.89 -11.15
C ALA A 130 6.99 -4.66 -11.84
N ASP A 131 7.14 -5.97 -12.03
CA ASP A 131 6.12 -6.85 -12.62
C ASP A 131 4.83 -6.90 -11.76
N THR A 132 4.93 -6.68 -10.44
CA THR A 132 3.79 -6.71 -9.50
C THR A 132 3.04 -5.38 -9.42
N PHE A 133 3.72 -4.25 -9.55
CA PHE A 133 3.10 -2.93 -9.32
C PHE A 133 2.89 -2.09 -10.58
N ILE A 134 3.49 -2.47 -11.71
CA ILE A 134 3.29 -1.79 -12.98
C ILE A 134 2.24 -2.53 -13.80
N GLU A 135 1.26 -1.80 -14.30
CA GLU A 135 0.23 -2.32 -15.20
C GLU A 135 0.05 -1.41 -16.41
N THR A 136 -0.28 -2.01 -17.56
CA THR A 136 -0.70 -1.25 -18.73
C THR A 136 -2.21 -1.11 -18.73
N VAL A 137 -2.69 0.10 -18.45
CA VAL A 137 -4.11 0.45 -18.51
C VAL A 137 -4.41 1.20 -19.80
N THR A 138 -5.61 1.04 -20.35
CA THR A 138 -6.04 1.83 -21.51
C THR A 138 -6.80 3.05 -21.01
N ALA A 139 -6.18 4.22 -21.11
CA ALA A 139 -6.77 5.49 -20.76
C ALA A 139 -6.82 6.38 -22.02
N GLN A 140 -7.98 6.98 -22.29
CA GLN A 140 -8.20 7.82 -23.48
C GLN A 140 -7.79 7.12 -24.80
N GLN A 141 -8.18 5.85 -24.96
CA GLN A 141 -7.87 5.02 -26.14
C GLN A 141 -6.36 4.79 -26.40
N LYS A 142 -5.50 5.10 -25.43
CA LYS A 142 -4.05 4.84 -25.52
C LYS A 142 -3.61 3.93 -24.38
N PRO A 143 -2.75 2.93 -24.65
CA PRO A 143 -2.12 2.16 -23.59
C PRO A 143 -1.16 3.06 -22.81
N GLN A 144 -1.28 3.07 -21.49
CA GLN A 144 -0.43 3.82 -20.57
C GLN A 144 0.03 2.88 -19.45
N ARG A 145 1.32 2.92 -19.13
CA ARG A 145 1.88 2.20 -17.98
C ARG A 145 1.66 3.03 -16.73
N VAL A 146 1.02 2.44 -15.71
CA VAL A 146 0.76 3.08 -14.41
C VAL A 146 1.39 2.27 -13.29
N VAL A 147 1.76 2.97 -12.22
CA VAL A 147 2.28 2.37 -11.00
C VAL A 147 1.18 2.37 -9.96
N TRP A 148 0.90 1.22 -9.34
CA TRP A 148 -0.21 1.10 -8.37
C TRP A 148 0.19 1.36 -6.92
N ALA A 149 1.45 1.15 -6.56
CA ALA A 149 1.94 1.40 -5.20
C ALA A 149 3.46 1.50 -5.18
N LEU A 150 3.98 2.09 -4.09
CA LEU A 150 5.40 2.10 -3.77
C LEU A 150 5.73 1.01 -2.76
N PRO A 151 6.70 0.12 -3.07
CA PRO A 151 7.18 -0.88 -2.13
C PRO A 151 7.96 -0.21 -0.99
N LEU A 152 7.61 -0.57 0.25
CA LEU A 152 8.32 -0.11 1.44
C LEU A 152 9.45 -1.08 1.84
N TRP A 153 9.19 -2.38 1.71
CA TRP A 153 10.17 -3.45 1.89
C TRP A 153 9.76 -4.67 1.08
N ILE A 154 10.69 -5.61 0.89
CA ILE A 154 10.44 -6.90 0.27
C ILE A 154 11.04 -8.01 1.15
N ASP A 155 10.34 -9.14 1.23
CA ASP A 155 10.83 -10.34 1.93
C ASP A 155 10.87 -11.53 0.95
N PRO A 156 11.92 -11.61 0.10
CA PRO A 156 12.03 -12.70 -0.85
C PRO A 156 12.44 -14.00 -0.15
N LEU A 157 11.82 -15.11 -0.54
CA LEU A 157 12.33 -16.43 -0.20
C LEU A 157 13.66 -16.67 -0.93
N VAL A 158 14.73 -16.84 -0.17
CA VAL A 158 16.07 -17.13 -0.70
C VAL A 158 16.58 -18.49 -0.21
N LEU A 159 17.38 -19.15 -1.05
CA LEU A 159 18.02 -20.41 -0.69
C LEU A 159 19.26 -20.13 0.17
N TYR A 160 19.19 -20.47 1.44
CA TYR A 160 20.38 -20.59 2.29
C TYR A 160 21.04 -21.96 2.09
N TRP A 161 22.35 -21.97 1.85
CA TRP A 161 23.12 -23.22 1.76
C TRP A 161 24.39 -23.20 2.63
N ASN A 162 24.86 -24.39 3.00
CA ASN A 162 26.08 -24.58 3.75
C ASN A 162 27.28 -24.75 2.80
N LYS A 163 28.21 -23.79 2.79
CA LYS A 163 29.38 -23.78 1.89
C LYS A 163 30.32 -24.97 2.12
N ASP A 164 30.52 -25.42 3.36
CA ASP A 164 31.42 -26.54 3.66
C ASP A 164 30.89 -27.86 3.11
N ILE A 165 29.59 -28.10 3.26
CA ILE A 165 28.93 -29.29 2.73
C ILE A 165 29.06 -29.33 1.20
N PHE A 166 28.88 -28.17 0.56
CA PHE A 166 29.03 -28.03 -0.88
C PHE A 166 30.48 -28.26 -1.34
N ALA A 167 31.47 -27.78 -0.58
CA ALA A 167 32.89 -28.04 -0.83
C ALA A 167 33.24 -29.54 -0.71
N GLU A 168 32.70 -30.26 0.27
CA GLU A 168 32.91 -31.71 0.44
C GLU A 168 32.40 -32.52 -0.76
N VAL A 169 31.32 -32.06 -1.41
CA VAL A 169 30.79 -32.68 -2.64
C VAL A 169 31.37 -32.08 -3.92
N ARG A 170 32.45 -31.29 -3.80
CA ARG A 170 33.17 -30.61 -4.89
C ARG A 170 32.28 -29.71 -5.75
N ARG A 171 31.37 -28.97 -5.10
CA ARG A 171 30.48 -28.03 -5.77
C ARG A 171 30.65 -26.62 -5.20
N ALA A 172 30.92 -25.65 -6.05
CA ALA A 172 31.21 -24.27 -5.64
C ALA A 172 29.97 -23.38 -5.46
N VAL A 173 28.89 -23.68 -6.20
CA VAL A 173 27.65 -22.89 -6.23
C VAL A 173 26.43 -23.80 -6.06
N PRO A 174 25.32 -23.30 -5.51
CA PRO A 174 24.05 -24.02 -5.44
C PRO A 174 23.59 -24.42 -6.86
N PRO A 175 22.62 -25.33 -6.94
CA PRO A 175 21.82 -25.47 -8.15
C PRO A 175 21.15 -24.13 -8.52
N PRO A 176 21.26 -23.66 -9.78
CA PRO A 176 20.69 -22.39 -10.22
C PRO A 176 19.19 -22.49 -10.53
N ASP A 177 18.67 -23.71 -10.70
CA ASP A 177 17.27 -23.98 -11.02
C ASP A 177 16.71 -25.19 -10.25
N TRP A 178 15.38 -25.35 -10.33
CA TRP A 178 14.65 -26.42 -9.64
C TRP A 178 15.00 -27.82 -10.14
N THR A 179 15.34 -27.99 -11.41
CA THR A 179 15.65 -29.29 -12.00
C THR A 179 16.97 -29.79 -11.44
N GLU A 180 18.01 -28.96 -11.45
CA GLU A 180 19.28 -29.31 -10.86
C GLU A 180 19.18 -29.42 -9.33
N PHE A 181 18.34 -28.61 -8.69
CA PHE A 181 18.11 -28.69 -7.25
C PHE A 181 17.51 -30.03 -6.83
N THR A 182 16.42 -30.44 -7.46
CA THR A 182 15.76 -31.72 -7.18
C THR A 182 16.66 -32.91 -7.49
N PHE A 183 17.40 -32.85 -8.61
CA PHE A 183 18.40 -33.87 -8.94
C PHE A 183 19.52 -33.95 -7.91
N PHE A 184 20.06 -32.81 -7.48
CA PHE A 184 21.09 -32.73 -6.45
C PHE A 184 20.59 -33.30 -5.12
N CYS A 185 19.40 -32.89 -4.67
CA CYS A 185 18.79 -33.42 -3.46
C CYS A 185 18.61 -34.94 -3.54
N SER A 186 18.02 -35.47 -4.62
CA SER A 186 17.82 -36.91 -4.78
C SER A 186 19.14 -37.69 -4.73
N LYS A 187 20.15 -37.24 -5.48
CA LYS A 187 21.44 -37.94 -5.62
C LYS A 187 22.33 -37.83 -4.38
N ARG A 188 22.31 -36.70 -3.68
CA ARG A 188 23.27 -36.39 -2.61
C ARG A 188 22.70 -36.54 -1.20
N THR A 189 21.38 -36.62 -1.02
CA THR A 189 20.78 -36.80 0.33
C THR A 189 21.39 -37.96 1.14
N PRO A 190 21.66 -39.14 0.56
CA PRO A 190 22.30 -40.23 1.32
C PRO A 190 23.72 -39.86 1.80
N THR A 191 24.53 -39.24 0.93
CA THR A 191 25.90 -38.81 1.23
C THR A 191 25.91 -37.69 2.27
N LEU A 192 25.02 -36.70 2.10
CA LEU A 192 24.87 -35.57 3.02
C LEU A 192 24.41 -36.02 4.41
N ARG A 193 23.49 -36.99 4.47
CA ARG A 193 23.04 -37.59 5.74
C ARG A 193 24.19 -38.27 6.48
N HIS A 194 25.08 -38.95 5.75
CA HIS A 194 26.27 -39.56 6.34
C HIS A 194 27.26 -38.53 6.90
N LEU A 195 27.59 -37.50 6.11
CA LEU A 195 28.50 -36.42 6.52
C LEU A 195 27.97 -35.64 7.74
N TYR A 196 26.68 -35.33 7.74
CA TYR A 196 26.01 -34.68 8.88
C TYR A 196 26.07 -35.55 10.14
N ARG A 197 25.82 -36.87 10.02
CA ARG A 197 25.89 -37.80 11.17
C ARG A 197 27.30 -37.84 11.76
N LYS A 198 28.33 -37.90 10.92
CA LYS A 198 29.75 -37.91 11.34
C LYS A 198 30.15 -36.62 12.05
N ARG A 199 29.70 -35.46 11.56
CA ARG A 199 29.94 -34.16 12.22
C ARG A 199 29.21 -34.07 13.57
N ARG A 200 27.97 -34.57 13.67
CA ARG A 200 27.19 -34.58 14.93
C ARG A 200 27.83 -35.48 15.99
N THR A 201 28.40 -36.63 15.60
CA THR A 201 29.11 -37.51 16.54
C THR A 201 30.42 -36.89 17.01
N ASN A 202 31.20 -36.25 16.14
CA ASN A 202 32.45 -35.58 16.54
C ASN A 202 32.22 -34.36 17.43
N ARG A 203 31.12 -33.62 17.24
CA ARG A 203 30.79 -32.44 18.05
C ARG A 203 30.38 -32.76 19.50
N LYS A 204 30.00 -34.02 19.78
CA LYS A 204 29.69 -34.49 21.15
C LYS A 204 30.93 -34.77 22.01
N TRP A 205 32.13 -34.82 21.42
CA TRP A 205 33.38 -35.10 22.14
C TRP A 205 34.26 -33.86 22.36
N ASN A 206 33.85 -32.69 21.85
CA ASN A 206 34.56 -31.41 21.98
C ASN A 206 33.80 -30.38 22.85
N ARG A 207 33.08 -30.86 23.88
CA ARG A 207 32.56 -30.02 24.96
C ARG A 207 33.02 -30.56 26.30
#